data_AF-A0A0U4WCL9-F1
#
_entry.id   AF-A0A0U4WCL9-F1
#
_cell.length_a   1.000
_cell.length_b   1.000
_cell.length_c   1.000
_cell.angle_alpha   90.00
_cell.angle_beta   90.00
_cell.angle_gamma   90.00
#
_symmetry.space_group_name_H-M   'P 1'
#
loop_
_entity.id
_entity.type
_entity.pdbx_description
1 polymer ?
#
loop_
_entity_poly.entity_id
_entity_poly.type
_entity_poly.pdbx_seq_one_letter_code
_entity_poly.pdbx_strand_id
1 'polypeptide(L)'
;MLEDTFVHKERCLNELKQETQKQLAAVRIEDVSGFIRGVERCEQLIAELKEINIQASSVLSEKESVFEEIGQDILRMRSEISDLLPTWRERLRSQMLREQEGTRIKQVYDDDDEYVPPIFLDKRK
;
A
#
# COMPACT_ATOMS: atom_id res chain seq x y z
N MET A 1 23.51 -12.21 -25.91
CA MET A 1 23.85 -10.83 -25.48
C MET A 1 22.65 -9.90 -25.64
N LEU A 2 22.26 -9.50 -26.86
CA LEU A 2 21.11 -8.59 -27.09
C LEU A 2 19.75 -9.25 -26.82
N GLU A 3 19.61 -10.52 -27.23
CA GLU A 3 18.39 -11.30 -27.03
C GLU A 3 18.12 -11.58 -25.53
N ASP A 4 19.19 -11.87 -24.77
CA ASP A 4 19.10 -12.03 -23.31
C ASP A 4 18.66 -10.73 -22.60
N THR A 5 19.12 -9.58 -23.10
CA THR A 5 18.77 -8.26 -22.54
C THR A 5 17.32 -7.91 -22.83
N PHE A 6 16.83 -8.24 -24.03
CA PHE A 6 15.42 -8.08 -24.39
C PHE A 6 14.51 -8.93 -23.50
N VAL A 7 14.78 -10.22 -23.40
CA VAL A 7 14.00 -11.16 -22.57
C VAL A 7 14.03 -10.73 -21.10
N HIS A 8 15.17 -10.23 -20.63
CA HIS A 8 15.28 -9.71 -19.27
C HIS A 8 14.41 -8.47 -19.05
N LYS A 9 14.44 -7.50 -19.97
CA LYS A 9 13.60 -6.29 -19.91
C LYS A 9 12.12 -6.62 -19.92
N GLU A 10 11.71 -7.53 -20.80
CA GLU A 10 10.33 -8.02 -20.90
C GLU A 10 9.88 -8.65 -19.58
N ARG A 11 10.72 -9.50 -18.98
CA ARG A 11 10.44 -10.12 -17.68
C ARG A 11 10.26 -9.06 -16.59
N CYS A 12 11.18 -8.11 -16.48
CA CYS A 12 11.11 -7.07 -15.45
C CYS A 12 9.88 -6.17 -15.63
N LEU A 13 9.50 -5.82 -16.87
CA LEU A 13 8.27 -5.05 -17.15
C LEU A 13 7.01 -5.83 -16.78
N ASN A 14 6.95 -7.12 -17.11
CA ASN A 14 5.80 -7.96 -16.75
C ASN A 14 5.71 -8.17 -15.23
N GLU A 15 6.84 -8.37 -14.54
CA GLU A 15 6.87 -8.42 -13.07
C GLU A 15 6.40 -7.09 -12.48
N LEU A 16 6.84 -5.95 -13.01
CA LEU A 16 6.42 -4.63 -12.54
C LEU A 16 4.91 -4.41 -12.72
N LYS A 17 4.35 -4.88 -13.85
CA LYS A 17 2.90 -4.87 -14.10
C LYS A 17 2.15 -5.71 -13.07
N GLN A 18 2.62 -6.93 -12.79
CA GLN A 18 2.00 -7.81 -11.80
C GLN A 18 2.04 -7.21 -10.38
N GLU A 19 3.17 -6.64 -9.97
CA GLU A 19 3.30 -6.01 -8.66
C GLU A 19 2.42 -4.76 -8.55
N THR A 20 2.34 -3.94 -9.60
CA THR A 20 1.42 -2.79 -9.64
C THR A 20 -0.04 -3.23 -9.52
N GLN A 21 -0.41 -4.35 -10.16
CA GLN A 21 -1.76 -4.92 -10.03
C GLN A 21 -2.05 -5.41 -8.60
N LYS A 22 -1.07 -6.03 -7.93
CA LYS A 22 -1.19 -6.42 -6.51
C LYS A 22 -1.36 -5.21 -5.61
N GLN A 23 -0.61 -4.13 -5.85
CA GLN A 23 -0.77 -2.87 -5.11
C GLN A 23 -2.18 -2.29 -5.28
N LEU A 24 -2.69 -2.26 -6.51
CA LEU A 24 -4.05 -1.79 -6.77
C LEU A 24 -5.10 -2.64 -6.03
N ALA A 25 -4.94 -3.96 -6.04
CA ALA A 25 -5.79 -4.86 -5.27
C ALA A 25 -5.71 -4.58 -3.77
N ALA A 26 -4.49 -4.39 -3.23
CA ALA A 26 -4.25 -4.06 -1.82
C ALA A 26 -4.93 -2.75 -1.41
N VAL A 27 -4.84 -1.70 -2.24
CA VAL A 27 -5.53 -0.42 -1.99
C VAL A 27 -7.05 -0.61 -1.95
N ARG A 28 -7.62 -1.41 -2.86
CA ARG A 28 -9.07 -1.66 -2.93
C ARG A 28 -9.62 -2.42 -1.71
N ILE A 29 -8.80 -3.30 -1.11
CA ILE A 29 -9.16 -4.05 0.10
C ILE A 29 -8.60 -3.43 1.39
N GLU A 30 -7.98 -2.25 1.29
CA GLU A 30 -7.37 -1.51 2.40
C GLU A 30 -6.24 -2.28 3.14
N ASP A 31 -5.53 -3.17 2.45
CA ASP A 31 -4.37 -3.90 2.98
C ASP A 31 -3.09 -3.06 2.91
N VAL A 32 -2.76 -2.42 4.03
CA VAL A 32 -1.56 -1.59 4.18
C VAL A 32 -0.26 -2.39 4.01
N SER A 33 -0.21 -3.60 4.56
CA SER A 33 1.02 -4.41 4.55
C SER A 33 1.31 -4.95 3.15
N GLY A 34 0.28 -5.43 2.45
CA GLY A 34 0.39 -5.87 1.07
C GLY A 34 0.78 -4.72 0.13
N PHE A 35 0.22 -3.53 0.35
CA PHE A 35 0.58 -2.34 -0.43
C PHE A 35 2.06 -1.97 -0.28
N ILE A 36 2.57 -1.88 0.96
CA ILE A 36 3.96 -1.50 1.23
C ILE A 36 4.95 -2.50 0.62
N ARG A 37 4.72 -3.81 0.78
CA ARG A 37 5.58 -4.84 0.16
C ARG A 37 5.63 -4.69 -1.37
N GLY A 38 4.49 -4.37 -1.99
CA GLY A 38 4.41 -4.09 -3.42
C GLY A 38 5.21 -2.85 -3.83
N VAL A 39 5.26 -1.80 -2.98
CA VAL A 39 6.06 -0.58 -3.25
C VAL A 39 7.54 -0.93 -3.32
N GLU A 40 8.06 -1.62 -2.31
CA GLU A 40 9.47 -2.01 -2.23
C GLU A 40 9.88 -2.87 -3.44
N ARG A 41 9.05 -3.84 -3.83
CA ARG A 41 9.33 -4.69 -4.98
C ARG A 41 9.30 -3.90 -6.29
N CYS A 42 8.35 -2.98 -6.46
CA CYS A 42 8.30 -2.10 -7.62
C CYS A 42 9.54 -1.20 -7.73
N GLU A 43 10.04 -0.67 -6.61
CA GLU A 43 11.26 0.15 -6.60
C GLU A 43 12.48 -0.62 -7.07
N GLN A 44 12.64 -1.88 -6.62
CA GLN A 44 13.71 -2.78 -7.09
C GLN A 44 13.62 -3.01 -8.60
N LEU A 45 12.43 -3.36 -9.10
CA LEU A 45 12.22 -3.62 -10.54
C LEU A 45 12.47 -2.38 -11.40
N ILE A 46 12.13 -1.18 -10.90
CA ILE A 46 12.41 0.08 -11.59
C ILE A 46 13.92 0.34 -11.64
N ALA A 47 14.66 0.03 -10.58
CA ALA A 47 16.12 0.14 -10.56
C ALA A 47 16.77 -0.82 -11.58
N GLU A 48 16.35 -2.09 -11.60
CA GLU A 48 16.79 -3.09 -12.58
C GLU A 48 16.51 -2.63 -14.03
N LEU A 49 15.31 -2.11 -14.31
CA LEU A 49 14.95 -1.60 -15.64
C LEU A 49 15.79 -0.39 -16.07
N LYS A 50 16.18 0.48 -15.13
CA LYS A 50 17.08 1.60 -15.41
C LYS A 50 18.46 1.11 -15.81
N GLU A 51 19.01 0.13 -15.11
CA GLU A 51 20.31 -0.48 -15.44
C GLU A 51 20.28 -1.12 -16.83
N ILE A 52 19.23 -1.87 -17.15
CA ILE A 52 19.04 -2.49 -18.46
C ILE A 52 18.99 -1.44 -19.57
N ASN A 53 18.26 -0.33 -19.37
CA ASN A 53 18.17 0.75 -20.35
C ASN A 53 19.51 1.47 -20.58
N ILE A 54 20.34 1.63 -19.54
CA ILE A 54 21.69 2.20 -19.67
C ILE A 54 22.57 1.29 -20.54
N GLN A 55 22.44 -0.04 -20.40
CA GLN A 55 23.23 -1.03 -21.13
C GLN A 55 22.77 -1.25 -22.59
N ALA A 56 21.48 -1.05 -22.89
CA ALA A 56 20.86 -1.45 -24.16
C ALA A 56 20.62 -0.29 -25.17
N SER A 57 21.26 0.87 -24.96
CA SER A 57 20.88 2.19 -25.48
C SER A 57 20.76 2.42 -27.01
N SER A 58 20.93 1.42 -27.88
CA SER A 58 20.82 1.64 -29.35
C SER A 58 20.14 0.56 -30.19
N VAL A 59 19.64 -0.55 -29.64
CA VAL A 59 19.36 -1.76 -30.47
C VAL A 59 17.90 -2.26 -30.45
N LEU A 60 17.00 -1.68 -29.64
CA LEU A 60 15.67 -2.28 -29.38
C LEU A 60 14.48 -1.67 -30.16
N SER A 61 14.73 -1.04 -31.31
CA SER A 61 13.71 -0.26 -32.06
C SER A 61 12.49 -1.07 -32.54
N GLU A 62 12.64 -2.34 -32.93
CA GLU A 62 11.51 -3.10 -33.52
C GLU A 62 10.54 -3.72 -32.50
N LYS A 63 10.88 -3.73 -31.21
CA LYS A 63 10.04 -4.31 -30.14
C LYS A 63 9.68 -3.33 -29.03
N GLU A 64 9.98 -2.04 -29.21
CA GLU A 64 9.60 -0.99 -28.27
C GLU A 64 8.09 -0.88 -28.08
N SER A 65 7.29 -1.16 -29.11
CA SER A 65 5.82 -1.06 -29.01
C SER A 65 5.22 -1.97 -27.94
N VAL A 66 5.76 -3.17 -27.74
CA VAL A 66 5.30 -4.12 -26.70
C VAL A 66 5.65 -3.58 -25.31
N PHE A 67 6.83 -3.00 -25.16
CA PHE A 67 7.24 -2.38 -23.90
C PHE A 67 6.45 -1.12 -23.58
N GLU A 68 6.11 -0.33 -24.60
CA GLU A 68 5.24 0.84 -24.46
C GLU A 68 3.85 0.44 -23.98
N GLU A 69 3.24 -0.60 -24.57
CA GLU A 69 1.92 -1.08 -24.15
C GLU A 69 1.92 -1.52 -22.68
N ILE A 70 2.90 -2.32 -22.27
CA ILE A 70 3.06 -2.74 -20.87
C ILE A 70 3.29 -1.52 -19.96
N GLY A 71 4.10 -0.56 -20.41
CA GLY A 71 4.35 0.69 -19.70
C GLY A 71 3.09 1.53 -19.50
N GLN A 72 2.25 1.67 -20.53
CA GLN A 72 0.98 2.39 -20.45
C GLN A 72 0.00 1.70 -19.50
N ASP A 73 -0.06 0.37 -19.51
CA ASP A 73 -0.87 -0.38 -18.54
C ASP A 73 -0.43 -0.12 -17.09
N ILE A 74 0.88 -0.12 -16.84
CA ILE A 74 1.45 0.19 -15.51
C ILE A 74 1.08 1.62 -15.11
N LEU A 75 1.24 2.60 -16.01
CA LEU A 75 0.92 4.00 -15.74
C LEU A 75 -0.57 4.19 -15.43
N ARG A 76 -1.45 3.54 -16.18
CA ARG A 76 -2.90 3.56 -15.93
C ARG A 76 -3.23 3.04 -14.54
N MET A 77 -2.69 1.88 -14.15
CA MET A 77 -2.92 1.34 -12.81
C MET A 77 -2.34 2.24 -11.70
N ARG A 78 -1.17 2.86 -11.93
CA ARG A 78 -0.59 3.82 -10.97
C ARG A 78 -1.41 5.09 -10.83
N SER A 79 -2.02 5.57 -11.91
CA SER A 79 -2.98 6.68 -11.85
C SER A 79 -4.16 6.29 -10.96
N GLU A 80 -4.75 5.12 -11.19
CA GLU A 80 -5.88 4.64 -10.40
C GLU A 80 -5.52 4.49 -8.91
N ILE A 81 -4.35 3.92 -8.59
CA ILE A 81 -3.82 3.87 -7.22
C ILE A 81 -3.77 5.28 -6.64
N SER A 82 -3.17 6.23 -7.35
CA SER A 82 -2.97 7.60 -6.88
C SER A 82 -4.30 8.31 -6.59
N ASP A 83 -5.34 8.05 -7.37
CA ASP A 83 -6.68 8.60 -7.17
C ASP A 83 -7.38 8.00 -5.93
N LEU A 84 -7.09 6.73 -5.60
CA LEU A 84 -7.67 6.03 -4.45
C LEU A 84 -6.96 6.35 -3.12
N LEU A 85 -5.66 6.67 -3.17
CA LEU A 85 -4.84 6.90 -1.96
C LEU A 85 -5.40 7.99 -1.01
N PRO A 86 -5.89 9.16 -1.46
CA PRO A 86 -6.44 10.18 -0.57
C PRO A 86 -7.64 9.67 0.23
N THR A 87 -8.56 8.97 -0.44
CA THR A 87 -9.76 8.40 0.18
C THR A 87 -9.39 7.33 1.20
N TRP A 88 -8.46 6.44 0.84
CA TRP A 88 -7.98 5.41 1.75
C TRP A 88 -7.29 5.99 2.99
N ARG A 89 -6.45 7.02 2.80
CA ARG A 89 -5.78 7.72 3.91
C ARG A 89 -6.78 8.32 4.89
N GLU A 90 -7.87 8.91 4.40
CA GLU A 90 -8.90 9.50 5.26
C GLU A 90 -9.69 8.45 6.02
N ARG A 91 -9.95 7.28 5.41
CA ARG A 91 -10.57 6.14 6.10
C ARG A 91 -9.68 5.59 7.21
N LEU A 92 -8.39 5.39 6.95
CA LEU A 92 -7.42 4.94 7.95
C LEU A 92 -7.36 5.91 9.15
N ARG A 93 -7.35 7.22 8.89
CA ARG A 93 -7.43 8.24 9.96
C ARG A 93 -8.72 8.14 10.76
N SER A 94 -9.86 8.04 10.08
CA SER A 94 -11.16 7.93 10.74
C SER A 94 -11.26 6.67 11.59
N GLN A 95 -10.72 5.55 11.12
CA GLN A 95 -10.66 4.29 11.87
C GLN A 95 -9.77 4.45 13.12
N MET A 96 -8.57 5.01 12.98
CA MET A 96 -7.69 5.28 14.13
C MET A 96 -8.36 6.16 15.19
N LEU A 97 -9.06 7.22 14.77
CA LEU A 97 -9.79 8.10 15.71
C LEU A 97 -10.88 7.33 16.46
N ARG A 98 -11.66 6.49 15.76
CA ARG A 98 -12.68 5.65 16.40
C ARG A 98 -12.09 4.62 17.37
N GLU A 99 -10.95 4.02 17.03
CA GLU A 99 -10.24 3.08 17.90
C GLU A 99 -9.72 3.78 19.16
N GLN A 100 -9.20 5.00 19.03
CA GLN A 100 -8.77 5.83 20.17
C GLN A 100 -9.96 6.23 21.06
N GLU A 101 -11.07 6.67 20.47
CA GLU A 101 -12.30 6.97 21.21
C GLU A 101 -12.84 5.74 21.94
N GLY A 102 -12.89 4.58 21.27
CA GLY A 102 -13.31 3.32 21.89
C GLY A 102 -12.41 2.89 23.04
N THR A 103 -11.09 3.10 22.92
CA THR A 103 -10.14 2.81 24.00
C THR A 103 -10.33 3.75 25.18
N ARG A 104 -10.53 5.06 24.93
CA ARG A 104 -10.82 6.05 25.97
C ARG A 104 -12.12 5.75 26.70
N ILE A 105 -13.17 5.37 25.96
CA ILE A 105 -14.46 4.97 26.56
C ILE A 105 -14.26 3.76 27.48
N LYS A 106 -13.54 2.72 27.02
CA LYS A 106 -13.24 1.53 27.85
C LYS A 106 -12.47 1.88 29.13
N GLN A 107 -11.47 2.76 29.04
CA GLN A 107 -10.72 3.22 30.21
C GLN A 107 -11.60 3.95 31.24
N VAL A 108 -12.52 4.80 30.79
CA VAL A 108 -13.46 5.48 31.70
C VAL A 108 -14.40 4.49 32.39
N TYR A 109 -14.87 3.46 31.69
CA TYR A 109 -15.74 2.45 32.29
C TYR A 109 -14.99 1.45 33.19
N ASP A 110 -13.71 1.15 32.92
CA ASP A 110 -12.88 0.33 33.81
C ASP A 110 -12.45 1.11 35.08
N ASP A 111 -12.37 2.45 35.03
CA ASP A 111 -12.09 3.32 36.19
C ASP A 111 -13.33 3.54 37.09
N ASP A 112 -14.56 3.30 36.60
CA ASP A 112 -15.82 3.47 37.35
C ASP A 112 -16.18 2.24 38.22
N ASP A 113 -15.42 1.14 38.16
CA ASP A 113 -15.63 -0.07 38.98
C ASP A 113 -15.14 0.07 40.44
N GLU A 114 -14.56 1.22 40.82
CA GLU A 114 -14.28 1.57 42.22
C GLU A 114 -15.48 2.30 42.88
N TYR A 115 -16.70 1.81 42.67
CA TYR A 115 -17.85 2.23 43.47
C TYR A 115 -17.73 1.67 44.89
N VAL A 116 -17.07 2.42 45.77
CA VAL A 116 -17.20 2.22 47.22
C VAL A 116 -18.59 2.73 47.62
N PRO A 117 -19.51 1.88 48.09
CA PRO A 117 -20.81 2.35 48.55
C PRO A 117 -20.60 3.32 49.71
N PRO A 118 -21.31 4.46 49.78
CA PRO A 118 -21.23 5.30 50.96
C PRO A 118 -21.72 4.48 52.15
N ILE A 119 -20.81 4.18 53.08
CA ILE A 119 -21.15 3.65 54.39
C ILE A 119 -22.04 4.71 55.02
N PHE A 120 -23.35 4.50 55.00
CA PHE A 120 -24.28 5.30 55.79
C PHE A 120 -23.89 5.11 57.26
N LEU A 121 -23.18 6.09 57.79
CA LEU A 121 -22.96 6.26 59.22
C LEU A 121 -24.32 6.44 59.87
N ASP A 122 -24.87 5.36 60.41
CA ASP A 122 -26.03 5.40 61.27
C ASP A 122 -25.65 6.10 62.58
N LYS A 123 -25.86 7.42 62.61
CA LYS A 123 -25.88 8.20 63.84
C LYS A 123 -27.34 8.31 64.28
N ARG A 124 -27.72 7.51 65.29
CA ARG A 124 -28.81 7.63 66.30
C ARG A 124 -29.61 6.31 66.37
N LYS A 125 -29.66 5.55 67.47
CA LYS A 125 -29.86 5.92 68.89
C LYS A 125 -29.16 4.93 69.82
#